data_AF-A0A9E5KNJ3-F1
#
_entry.id   AF-A0A9E5KNJ3-F1
#
_cell.length_a   1.000
_cell.length_b   1.000
_cell.length_c   1.000
_cell.angle_alpha   90.00
_cell.angle_beta   90.00
_cell.angle_gamma   90.00
#
_symmetry.space_group_name_H-M   'P 1'
#
loop_
_entity.id
_entity.type
_entity.pdbx_description
1 polymer ?
#
loop_
_entity_poly.entity_id
_entity_poly.type
_entity_poly.pdbx_seq_one_letter_code
_entity_poly.pdbx_strand_id
1 'polypeptide(L)'
;MVYAGNAQAMQDVAALVPARYPNNFIQALTDGPLLMLALVIVWWKPRHAGALTGTFLIAYGILRNISEQFREPDSGVFTIGVLTLPMLVSALMVAIGVAVIVYAKQSRGPLMGGVAPRLQAD
;
A
#
# COMPACT_ATOMS: atom_id res chain seq x y z
N MET A 1 29.45 21.30 34.24
CA MET A 1 28.01 21.17 33.96
C MET A 1 27.69 21.91 32.66
N VAL A 2 28.16 21.38 31.51
CA VAL A 2 28.16 22.08 30.20
C VAL A 2 26.89 21.80 29.37
N TYR A 3 25.97 20.96 29.88
CA TYR A 3 24.65 20.70 29.30
C TYR A 3 23.55 21.61 29.87
N ALA A 4 23.87 22.87 30.19
CA ALA A 4 22.83 23.86 30.41
C ALA A 4 22.27 24.23 29.03
N GLY A 5 21.19 23.56 28.61
CA GLY A 5 20.53 23.80 27.33
C GLY A 5 20.21 25.29 27.17
N ASN A 6 20.74 25.90 26.12
CA ASN A 6 20.44 27.29 25.80
C ASN A 6 18.94 27.39 25.44
N ALA A 7 18.13 27.89 26.37
CA ALA A 7 16.68 28.00 26.21
C ALA A 7 16.28 28.79 24.96
N GLN A 8 17.12 29.74 24.53
CA GLN A 8 16.95 30.49 23.28
C GLN A 8 17.06 29.57 22.06
N ALA A 9 18.12 28.75 22.00
CA ALA A 9 18.33 27.81 20.91
C ALA A 9 17.25 26.72 20.85
N MET A 10 16.72 26.28 22.00
CA MET A 10 15.61 25.34 22.03
C MET A 10 14.31 25.96 21.50
N GLN A 11 14.07 27.26 21.73
CA GLN A 11 12.92 27.98 21.17
C GLN A 11 13.06 28.19 19.66
N ASP A 12 14.25 28.55 19.19
CA ASP A 12 14.54 28.70 17.76
C ASP A 12 14.40 27.38 17.00
N VAL A 13 14.88 26.27 17.58
CA VAL A 13 14.75 24.93 17.00
C VAL A 13 13.30 24.42 17.08
N ALA A 14 12.59 24.69 18.18
CA ALA A 14 11.18 24.30 18.31
C ALA A 14 10.29 24.98 17.25
N ALA A 15 10.59 26.21 16.86
CA ALA A 15 9.90 26.90 15.77
C ALA A 15 10.15 26.24 14.39
N LEU A 16 11.28 25.54 14.22
CA LEU A 16 11.64 24.85 12.97
C LEU A 16 11.14 23.40 12.91
N VAL A 17 10.74 22.79 14.04
CA VAL A 17 10.25 21.41 14.13
C VAL A 17 8.77 21.42 14.52
N PRO A 18 7.86 21.77 13.59
CA PRO A 18 6.43 21.62 13.85
C PRO A 18 6.10 20.15 14.11
N ALA A 19 5.26 19.89 15.11
CA ALA A 19 4.75 18.55 15.39
C ALA A 19 3.92 18.05 14.20
N ARG A 20 4.52 17.20 13.37
CA ARG A 20 3.85 16.60 12.21
C ARG A 20 3.12 15.32 12.64
N TYR A 21 1.97 15.07 12.02
CA TYR A 21 1.25 13.82 12.17
C TYR A 21 2.15 12.63 11.76
N PRO A 22 2.20 11.51 12.53
CA PRO A 22 3.12 10.40 12.29
C PRO A 22 2.68 9.50 11.12
N ASN A 23 2.45 10.09 9.94
CA ASN A 23 2.03 9.41 8.72
C ASN A 23 3.01 8.31 8.26
N ASN A 24 4.30 8.42 8.62
CA ASN A 24 5.32 7.40 8.30
C ASN A 24 5.01 6.04 8.92
N PHE A 25 4.40 6.00 10.12
CA PHE A 25 4.03 4.74 10.77
C PHE A 25 2.84 4.07 10.07
N ILE A 26 1.86 4.88 9.64
CA ILE A 26 0.72 4.41 8.86
C ILE A 26 1.20 3.84 7.52
N GLN A 27 2.08 4.54 6.81
CA GLN A 27 2.65 4.03 5.55
C GLN A 27 3.46 2.74 5.77
N ALA A 28 4.30 2.67 6.80
CA ALA A 28 5.08 1.48 7.10
C ALA A 28 4.19 0.25 7.39
N LEU A 29 3.09 0.41 8.12
CA LEU A 29 2.14 -0.66 8.40
C LEU A 29 1.34 -1.08 7.15
N THR A 30 0.98 -0.10 6.33
CA THR A 30 0.13 -0.24 5.15
C THR A 30 0.88 -0.90 3.99
N ASP A 31 2.07 -0.41 3.66
CA ASP A 31 2.86 -0.90 2.52
C ASP A 31 3.64 -2.19 2.85
N GLY A 32 3.81 -2.51 4.13
CA GLY A 32 4.54 -3.70 4.58
C GLY A 32 3.63 -4.79 5.15
N PRO A 33 3.41 -4.84 6.49
CA PRO A 33 2.70 -5.93 7.15
C PRO A 33 1.30 -6.23 6.59
N LEU A 34 0.48 -5.20 6.34
CA LEU A 34 -0.88 -5.40 5.84
C LEU A 34 -0.89 -5.99 4.43
N LEU A 35 -0.05 -5.44 3.54
CA LEU A 35 0.09 -5.95 2.18
C LEU A 35 0.64 -7.38 2.18
N MET A 36 1.67 -7.66 2.99
CA MET A 36 2.24 -8.99 3.14
C MET A 36 1.20 -9.99 3.65
N LEU A 37 0.41 -9.64 4.67
CA LEU A 37 -0.64 -10.49 5.20
C LEU A 37 -1.69 -10.83 4.13
N ALA A 38 -2.14 -9.83 3.36
CA ALA A 38 -3.09 -10.04 2.27
C ALA A 38 -2.56 -11.02 1.21
N LEU A 39 -1.28 -10.90 0.85
CA LEU A 39 -0.63 -11.82 -0.10
C LEU A 39 -0.46 -13.22 0.46
N VAL A 40 -0.05 -13.36 1.73
CA VAL A 40 0.12 -14.67 2.38
C VAL A 40 -1.21 -15.43 2.44
N ILE A 41 -2.30 -14.74 2.79
CA ILE A 41 -3.64 -15.34 2.81
C ILE A 41 -4.03 -15.87 1.42
N VAL A 42 -3.77 -15.09 0.37
CA VAL A 42 -4.09 -15.50 -1.00
C VAL A 42 -3.17 -16.62 -1.49
N TRP A 43 -1.89 -16.58 -1.13
CA TRP A 43 -0.89 -17.57 -1.51
C TRP A 43 -1.10 -18.93 -0.83
N TRP A 44 -1.79 -18.98 0.31
CA TRP A 44 -2.02 -20.21 1.08
C TRP A 44 -2.66 -21.34 0.26
N LYS A 45 -3.58 -20.99 -0.65
CA LYS A 45 -4.24 -21.91 -1.58
C LYS A 45 -3.55 -21.87 -2.96
N PRO A 46 -3.28 -23.01 -3.60
CA PRO A 46 -2.76 -23.03 -4.98
C PRO A 46 -3.67 -22.26 -5.93
N ARG A 47 -3.11 -21.39 -6.77
CA ARG A 47 -3.87 -20.58 -7.76
C ARG A 47 -3.12 -20.47 -9.08
N HIS A 48 -3.83 -20.09 -10.13
CA HIS A 48 -3.22 -19.82 -11.43
C HIS A 48 -2.24 -18.64 -11.36
N ALA A 49 -1.22 -18.67 -12.22
CA ALA A 49 -0.28 -17.58 -12.39
C ALA A 49 -1.01 -16.26 -12.70
N GLY A 50 -0.61 -15.18 -12.03
CA GLY A 50 -1.24 -13.86 -12.13
C GLY A 50 -2.24 -13.53 -11.02
N ALA A 51 -2.77 -14.53 -10.29
CA ALA A 51 -3.68 -14.27 -9.17
C ALA A 51 -3.01 -13.45 -8.03
N LEU A 52 -1.75 -13.75 -7.73
CA LEU A 52 -0.99 -13.06 -6.68
C LEU A 52 -0.61 -11.63 -7.10
N THR A 53 -0.16 -11.45 -8.35
CA THR A 53 0.15 -10.13 -8.92
C THR A 53 -1.08 -9.22 -8.98
N GLY A 54 -2.22 -9.75 -9.41
CA GLY A 54 -3.47 -8.99 -9.42
C GLY A 54 -3.95 -8.63 -8.00
N THR A 55 -3.79 -9.55 -7.04
CA THR A 55 -4.09 -9.27 -5.62
C THR A 55 -3.18 -8.17 -5.08
N PHE A 56 -1.88 -8.21 -5.39
CA PHE A 56 -0.92 -7.16 -4.99
C PHE A 56 -1.35 -5.79 -5.51
N LEU A 57 -1.68 -5.68 -6.81
CA LEU A 57 -2.09 -4.42 -7.41
C LEU A 57 -3.37 -3.84 -6.79
N ILE A 58 -4.37 -4.70 -6.53
CA ILE A 58 -5.62 -4.29 -5.89
C ILE A 58 -5.36 -3.85 -4.44
N ALA A 59 -4.71 -4.71 -3.65
CA ALA A 59 -4.46 -4.44 -2.23
C ALA A 59 -3.61 -3.17 -2.06
N TYR A 60 -2.52 -3.05 -2.80
CA TYR A 60 -1.65 -1.87 -2.77
C TYR A 60 -2.40 -0.61 -3.21
N GLY A 61 -3.17 -0.66 -4.30
CA GLY A 61 -3.94 0.51 -4.76
C GLY A 61 -5.01 0.98 -3.74
N ILE A 62 -5.67 0.05 -3.04
CA ILE A 62 -6.64 0.40 -1.99
C ILE A 62 -5.92 1.02 -0.79
N LEU A 63 -4.88 0.33 -0.30
CA LEU A 63 -4.08 0.75 0.84
C LEU A 63 -3.42 2.11 0.61
N ARG A 64 -2.92 2.36 -0.60
CA ARG A 64 -2.36 3.64 -1.03
C ARG A 64 -3.39 4.75 -0.95
N ASN A 65 -4.59 4.55 -1.51
CA ASN A 65 -5.68 5.52 -1.41
C ASN A 65 -6.06 5.85 0.03
N ILE A 66 -6.11 4.85 0.92
CA ILE A 66 -6.38 5.05 2.35
C ILE A 66 -5.26 5.90 2.98
N SER A 67 -3.99 5.54 2.77
CA SER A 67 -2.84 6.27 3.33
C SER A 67 -2.76 7.72 2.82
N GLU A 68 -3.21 7.97 1.59
CA GLU A 68 -3.19 9.30 0.97
C GLU A 68 -4.19 10.26 1.64
N GLN A 69 -5.31 9.76 2.18
CA GLN A 69 -6.27 10.58 2.92
C GLN A 69 -5.72 11.09 4.27
N PHE A 70 -4.73 10.40 4.83
CA PHE A 70 -4.05 10.80 6.08
C PHE A 70 -2.80 11.65 5.84
N ARG A 71 -2.39 11.83 4.58
CA ARG A 71 -1.34 12.78 4.22
C ARG A 71 -1.92 14.18 4.14
N GLU A 72 -1.16 15.16 4.62
CA GLU A 72 -1.41 16.54 4.24
C GLU A 72 -1.31 16.67 2.72
N PRO A 73 -2.30 17.30 2.04
CA PRO A 73 -2.20 17.58 0.63
C PRO A 73 -0.98 18.46 0.36
N ASP A 74 0.04 17.88 -0.26
CA ASP A 74 1.26 18.62 -0.61
C ASP A 74 0.90 19.79 -1.53
N SER A 75 1.34 21.00 -1.18
CA SER A 75 1.12 22.20 -1.99
C SER A 75 1.81 22.06 -3.34
N GLY A 76 1.05 21.94 -4.43
CA GLY A 76 1.58 21.76 -5.79
C GLY A 76 1.32 20.39 -6.41
N VAL A 77 0.61 19.48 -5.73
CA VAL A 77 0.13 18.25 -6.36
C VAL A 77 -0.95 18.59 -7.39
N PHE A 78 -0.79 18.06 -8.60
CA PHE A 78 -1.80 18.15 -9.64
C PHE A 78 -3.10 17.51 -9.15
N THR A 79 -4.11 18.33 -9.00
CA THR A 79 -5.44 17.96 -8.52
C THR A 79 -6.43 18.19 -9.65
N ILE A 80 -7.23 17.16 -9.96
CA ILE A 80 -8.40 17.30 -10.82
C ILE A 80 -9.60 17.34 -9.89
N GLY A 81 -9.97 18.53 -9.43
CA GLY A 81 -11.03 18.70 -8.42
C GLY A 81 -10.63 18.07 -7.07
N VAL A 82 -11.39 17.06 -6.62
CA VAL A 82 -11.16 16.34 -5.35
C VAL A 82 -10.16 15.18 -5.51
N LEU A 83 -9.81 14.81 -6.74
CA LEU A 83 -8.89 13.69 -7.04
C LEU A 83 -7.45 14.18 -7.16
N THR A 84 -6.57 13.66 -6.30
CA THR A 84 -5.12 13.87 -6.41
C THR A 84 -4.52 12.91 -7.44
N LEU A 85 -3.40 13.29 -8.07
CA LEU A 85 -2.65 12.42 -8.99
C LEU A 85 -2.36 11.02 -8.40
N PRO A 86 -1.93 10.90 -7.12
CA PRO A 86 -1.75 9.59 -6.46
C PRO A 86 -3.02 8.74 -6.36
N MET A 87 -4.19 9.37 -6.16
CA MET A 87 -5.48 8.64 -6.15
C MET A 87 -5.83 8.08 -7.53
N LEU A 88 -5.58 8.84 -8.60
CA LEU A 88 -5.79 8.38 -9.98
C LEU A 88 -4.90 7.19 -10.33
N VAL A 89 -3.61 7.26 -9.99
CA VAL A 89 -2.66 6.15 -10.22
C VAL A 89 -3.09 4.92 -9.43
N SER A 90 -3.52 5.10 -8.18
CA SER A 90 -3.98 4.00 -7.33
C SER A 90 -5.26 3.36 -7.87
N ALA A 91 -6.20 4.16 -8.37
CA ALA A 91 -7.42 3.65 -9.03
C ALA A 91 -7.08 2.84 -10.31
N LEU A 92 -6.12 3.32 -11.10
CA LEU A 92 -5.64 2.59 -12.28
C LEU A 92 -4.99 1.25 -11.90
N MET A 93 -4.19 1.21 -10.82
CA MET A 93 -3.61 -0.04 -10.33
C MET A 93 -4.68 -1.05 -9.93
N VAL A 94 -5.74 -0.62 -9.24
CA VAL A 94 -6.86 -1.49 -8.89
C VAL A 94 -7.54 -2.04 -10.15
N ALA A 95 -7.81 -1.19 -11.15
CA ALA A 95 -8.42 -1.61 -12.40
C ALA A 95 -7.57 -2.66 -13.15
N ILE A 96 -6.25 -2.44 -13.25
CA ILE A 96 -5.31 -3.39 -13.86
C ILE A 96 -5.27 -4.69 -13.05
N GLY A 97 -5.24 -4.61 -11.71
CA GLY A 97 -5.24 -5.79 -10.85
C GLY A 97 -6.48 -6.66 -11.03
N VAL A 98 -7.66 -6.05 -11.16
CA VAL A 98 -8.91 -6.76 -11.47
C VAL A 98 -8.83 -7.43 -12.84
N ALA A 99 -8.36 -6.71 -13.87
CA ALA A 99 -8.20 -7.27 -15.22
C ALA A 99 -7.25 -8.49 -15.22
N VAL A 100 -6.13 -8.41 -14.50
CA VAL A 100 -5.17 -9.51 -14.35
C VAL A 100 -5.79 -10.72 -13.66
N ILE A 101 -6.59 -10.53 -12.59
CA ILE A 101 -7.27 -11.66 -11.92
C ILE A 101 -8.30 -12.31 -12.85
N VAL A 102 -9.08 -11.51 -13.57
CA VAL A 102 -10.09 -12.02 -14.51
C VAL A 102 -9.42 -12.82 -15.63
N TYR A 103 -8.30 -12.33 -16.16
CA TYR A 103 -7.51 -13.04 -17.16
C TYR A 103 -6.87 -14.32 -16.59
N ALA A 104 -6.31 -14.27 -15.38
CA ALA A 104 -5.70 -15.42 -14.71
C ALA A 104 -6.71 -16.54 -14.44
N LYS A 105 -7.97 -16.21 -14.14
CA LYS A 105 -9.05 -17.20 -13.99
C LYS A 105 -9.43 -17.92 -15.28
N GLN A 106 -9.21 -17.29 -16.43
CA GLN A 106 -9.45 -17.89 -17.74
C GLN A 106 -8.27 -18.74 -18.23
N SER A 107 -7.11 -18.61 -17.57
CA SER A 107 -5.92 -19.37 -17.90
C SER A 107 -6.08 -20.83 -17.49
N ARG A 108 -5.84 -21.76 -18.44
CA ARG A 108 -5.82 -23.21 -18.20
C ARG A 108 -4.47 -23.72 -17.69
N GLY A 109 -3.57 -22.81 -17.30
CA GLY A 109 -2.24 -23.17 -16.82
C GLY A 109 -2.29 -23.94 -15.48
N PRO A 110 -1.23 -24.70 -15.14
CA PRO A 110 -1.18 -25.44 -13.89
C PRO A 110 -1.32 -24.49 -12.68
N LEU A 111 -1.96 -24.98 -11.62
CA LEU A 111 -2.04 -24.28 -10.33
C LEU A 111 -0.63 -24.20 -9.73
N MET A 112 -0.22 -23.01 -9.30
CA MET A 112 1.10 -22.74 -8.75
C MET A 112 1.00 -22.29 -7.28
N GLY A 113 2.01 -22.65 -6.48
CA GLY A 113 2.14 -22.26 -5.09
C GLY A 113 1.17 -22.97 -4.13
N GLY A 114 1.10 -22.46 -2.89
CA GLY A 114 0.24 -22.97 -1.82
C GLY A 114 0.83 -24.13 -1.01
N VAL A 115 0.40 -24.21 0.24
CA VAL A 115 0.74 -25.30 1.18
C VAL A 115 -0.44 -26.26 1.36
N ALA A 116 -1.66 -25.83 1.01
CA ALA A 116 -2.84 -26.65 1.11
C ALA A 116 -2.75 -27.89 0.21
N PRO A 117 -3.24 -29.07 0.67
CA PRO A 117 -3.31 -30.26 -0.16
C PRO A 117 -4.00 -29.95 -1.48
N ARG A 118 -3.39 -30.35 -2.59
CA ARG A 118 -4.03 -30.27 -3.90
C ARG A 118 -5.18 -31.26 -3.87
N LEU A 119 -6.40 -30.79 -3.60
CA LEU A 119 -7.59 -31.56 -3.87
C LEU A 119 -7.62 -31.72 -5.40
N GLN A 120 -7.13 -32.87 -5.86
CA GLN A 120 -7.24 -33.28 -7.26
C GLN A 120 -8.73 -33.28 -7.58
N ALA A 121 -9.13 -32.37 -8.47
CA ALA A 121 -10.40 -32.50 -9.16
C ALA A 121 -10.09 -33.40 -10.36
N ASP A 122 -10.34 -34.70 -10.17
CA ASP A 122 -10.46 -35.67 -11.27
C ASP A 122 -11.70 -35.36 -12.12
#